data_AF-A0AAD6N075-F1
#
_entry.id   AF-A0AAD6N075-F1
#
_cell.length_a   1.000
_cell.length_b   1.000
_cell.length_c   1.000
_cell.angle_alpha   90.00
_cell.angle_beta   90.00
_cell.angle_gamma   90.00
#
_symmetry.space_group_name_H-M   'P 1'
#
loop_
_entity.id
_entity.type
_entity.pdbx_description
1 polymer ?
#
loop_
_entity_poly.entity_id
_entity_poly.type
_entity_poly.pdbx_seq_one_letter_code
_entity_poly.pdbx_strand_id
1 'polypeptide(L)'
;MTDHEQINPPSILFDGTKHLRCPYVVGNVIELRLKTSSDGQTIDARIIKIFEPFTWSCVMVVRPVCPSTAWGGDMVLKLFDRRFAMRFRKSEEISPWSLDIEQNYHQFILNGDAAKLVTELTADRDLPAQNFHVWNSSQEETYLHEFMPGLYETETQVYNTLADLQGSHIPQLFSCVTMPLSTPVQNNPLAEYIDIPGILLQYIEGFPLTDNATCAPRDSWQSICEDAIRIVNLVGDRGILNEDVKTRSFVVQKCPENQFQVFMVDFALCNFRKEYANEIEWEKCKARQDEEGAVGFVMQKKLQGGFVYHRSALYTELDEKYKMDS
;
A
#
# COMPACT_ATOMS: atom_id res chain seq x y z
N MET A 1 -16.45 -21.95 35.96
CA MET A 1 -16.82 -23.02 35.03
C MET A 1 -16.33 -22.60 33.67
N THR A 2 -15.16 -23.12 33.33
CA THR A 2 -14.47 -23.00 32.05
C THR A 2 -15.09 -23.99 31.09
N ASP A 3 -15.65 -23.52 29.98
CA ASP A 3 -15.80 -24.35 28.79
C ASP A 3 -14.80 -23.86 27.74
N HIS A 4 -13.77 -24.68 27.60
CA HIS A 4 -12.85 -24.70 26.48
C HIS A 4 -13.58 -25.33 25.28
N GLU A 5 -13.92 -24.55 24.27
CA GLU A 5 -14.06 -25.12 22.93
C GLU A 5 -12.74 -24.96 22.17
N GLN A 6 -11.98 -26.04 22.20
CA GLN A 6 -10.92 -26.34 21.25
C GLN A 6 -11.53 -26.37 19.84
N ILE A 7 -11.14 -25.43 18.98
CA ILE A 7 -11.35 -25.56 17.53
C ILE A 7 -10.04 -26.02 16.93
N ASN A 8 -9.96 -27.31 16.58
CA ASN A 8 -8.83 -27.88 15.85
C ASN A 8 -8.79 -27.36 14.39
N PRO A 9 -7.60 -27.03 13.83
CA PRO A 9 -7.36 -26.82 12.38
C PRO A 9 -7.20 -28.21 11.69
N PRO A 10 -7.11 -28.42 10.34
CA PRO A 10 -6.67 -27.53 9.24
C PRO A 10 -7.40 -27.73 7.85
N SER A 11 -6.78 -27.19 6.79
CA SER A 11 -6.75 -27.61 5.37
C SER A 11 -7.76 -27.03 4.36
N ILE A 12 -7.19 -26.42 3.30
CA ILE A 12 -7.82 -26.15 2.02
C ILE A 12 -7.78 -27.44 1.17
N LEU A 13 -8.94 -27.86 0.70
CA LEU A 13 -9.12 -28.64 -0.52
C LEU A 13 -10.21 -27.92 -1.33
N PHE A 14 -9.96 -27.69 -2.61
CA PHE A 14 -10.93 -27.14 -3.56
C PHE A 14 -12.02 -28.18 -3.80
N ASP A 15 -13.07 -28.14 -2.98
CA ASP A 15 -14.35 -28.74 -3.29
C ASP A 15 -15.49 -27.80 -2.85
N GLY A 16 -16.15 -27.23 -3.88
CA GLY A 16 -17.55 -26.85 -3.99
C GLY A 16 -18.31 -26.05 -2.91
N THR A 17 -17.99 -26.07 -1.63
CA THR A 17 -18.97 -25.65 -0.58
C THR A 17 -18.36 -25.17 0.74
N LYS A 18 -17.38 -24.25 0.71
CA LYS A 18 -16.95 -23.52 1.93
C LYS A 18 -16.94 -22.02 1.72
N HIS A 19 -17.62 -21.30 2.62
CA HIS A 19 -17.63 -19.84 2.69
C HIS A 19 -16.21 -19.27 2.60
N LEU A 20 -15.90 -18.51 1.55
CA LEU A 20 -14.65 -17.75 1.50
C LEU A 20 -14.71 -16.66 2.57
N ARG A 21 -13.99 -16.88 3.68
CA ARG A 21 -13.63 -15.82 4.62
C ARG A 21 -12.34 -15.15 4.13
N CYS A 22 -12.07 -13.95 4.63
CA CYS A 22 -10.80 -13.27 4.37
C CYS A 22 -9.62 -14.24 4.64
N PRO A 23 -8.72 -14.48 3.67
CA PRO A 23 -7.62 -15.42 3.84
C PRO A 23 -6.52 -14.86 4.76
N TYR A 24 -6.52 -13.54 4.97
CA TYR A 24 -5.54 -12.83 5.79
C TYR A 24 -5.92 -12.95 7.26
N VAL A 25 -5.45 -14.03 7.89
CA VAL A 25 -5.63 -14.29 9.32
C VAL A 25 -4.27 -14.66 9.91
N VAL A 26 -3.94 -14.11 11.08
CA VAL A 26 -2.70 -14.44 11.79
C VAL A 26 -2.60 -15.96 12.00
N GLY A 27 -1.45 -16.53 11.66
CA GLY A 27 -1.18 -17.96 11.71
C GLY A 27 -1.39 -18.70 10.38
N ASN A 28 -2.20 -18.15 9.45
CA ASN A 28 -2.37 -18.74 8.13
C ASN A 28 -1.05 -18.70 7.34
N VAL A 29 -0.89 -19.66 6.43
CA VAL A 29 0.21 -19.71 5.47
C VAL A 29 -0.33 -19.36 4.10
N ILE A 30 0.40 -18.50 3.40
CA ILE A 30 0.11 -18.07 2.03
C ILE A 30 1.28 -18.46 1.13
N GLU A 31 0.95 -18.96 -0.05
CA GLU A 31 1.92 -19.24 -1.11
C GLU A 31 2.16 -17.95 -1.91
N LEU A 32 3.41 -17.61 -2.15
CA LEU A 32 3.83 -16.46 -2.96
C LEU A 32 4.76 -16.93 -4.07
N ARG A 33 4.47 -16.53 -5.31
CA ARG A 33 5.36 -16.69 -6.46
C ARG A 33 6.26 -15.47 -6.54
N LEU A 34 7.57 -15.66 -6.46
CA LEU A 34 8.54 -14.57 -6.61
C LEU A 34 8.71 -14.23 -8.09
N LYS A 35 8.67 -12.93 -8.43
CA LYS A 35 9.06 -12.45 -9.76
C LYS A 35 10.58 -12.33 -9.79
N THR A 36 11.28 -13.43 -10.09
CA THR A 36 12.74 -13.47 -10.27
C THR A 36 13.09 -13.86 -11.70
N SER A 37 14.36 -13.66 -12.11
CA SER A 37 14.86 -14.03 -13.45
C SER A 37 14.72 -15.53 -13.77
N SER A 38 14.52 -16.38 -12.76
CA SER A 38 14.01 -17.74 -12.91
C SER A 38 12.54 -17.78 -12.48
N ASP A 39 11.63 -17.52 -13.42
CA ASP A 39 10.18 -17.57 -13.17
C ASP A 39 9.80 -18.90 -12.50
N GLY A 40 9.03 -18.82 -11.41
CA GLY A 40 8.40 -19.97 -10.77
C GLY A 40 8.91 -20.36 -9.38
N GLN A 41 9.84 -19.64 -8.76
CA GLN A 41 10.17 -19.89 -7.35
C GLN A 41 8.97 -19.52 -6.47
N THR A 42 8.41 -20.51 -5.77
CA THR A 42 7.39 -20.30 -4.74
C THR A 42 8.03 -20.25 -3.36
N ILE A 43 7.46 -19.42 -2.50
CA ILE A 43 7.74 -19.41 -1.06
C ILE A 43 6.44 -19.49 -0.28
N ASP A 44 6.45 -20.28 0.79
CA ASP A 44 5.38 -20.26 1.78
C ASP A 44 5.74 -19.29 2.88
N ALA A 45 4.80 -18.40 3.21
CA ALA A 45 4.97 -17.41 4.26
C ALA A 45 3.82 -17.46 5.26
N ARG A 46 4.13 -17.49 6.55
CA ARG A 46 3.15 -17.46 7.63
C ARG A 46 2.83 -16.01 8.01
N ILE A 47 1.54 -15.67 8.10
CA ILE A 47 1.08 -14.37 8.58
C ILE A 47 1.33 -14.27 10.08
N ILE A 48 2.12 -13.28 10.50
CA ILE A 48 2.51 -13.02 11.89
C ILE A 48 1.68 -11.88 12.48
N LYS A 49 1.40 -10.85 11.69
CA LYS A 49 0.64 -9.66 12.09
C LYS A 49 -0.11 -9.10 10.89
N ILE A 50 -1.23 -8.44 11.14
CA ILE A 50 -2.03 -7.75 10.12
C ILE A 50 -2.13 -6.27 10.52
N PHE A 51 -2.04 -5.37 9.54
CA PHE A 51 -2.28 -3.95 9.72
C PHE A 51 -3.67 -3.60 9.16
N GLU A 52 -4.64 -3.48 10.05
CA GLU A 52 -6.01 -3.08 9.72
C GLU A 52 -6.30 -1.62 10.14
N PRO A 53 -7.25 -0.94 9.48
CA PRO A 53 -8.01 -1.40 8.31
C PRO A 53 -7.18 -1.37 7.02
N PHE A 54 -7.43 -2.33 6.11
CA PHE A 54 -6.84 -2.31 4.78
C PHE A 54 -7.38 -1.13 3.96
N THR A 55 -6.49 -0.25 3.50
CA THR A 55 -6.89 0.97 2.80
C THR A 55 -7.01 0.72 1.31
N TRP A 56 -5.87 0.76 0.61
CA TRP A 56 -5.71 0.52 -0.83
C TRP A 56 -5.08 -0.84 -1.11
N SER A 57 -4.52 -1.47 -0.09
CA SER A 57 -3.83 -2.76 -0.15
C SER A 57 -3.93 -3.48 1.20
N CYS A 58 -3.70 -4.78 1.18
CA CYS A 58 -3.60 -5.61 2.36
C CYS A 58 -2.16 -5.63 2.85
N VAL A 59 -1.91 -5.11 4.04
CA VAL A 59 -0.56 -5.05 4.62
C VAL A 59 -0.46 -5.99 5.82
N MET A 60 0.53 -6.87 5.80
CA MET A 60 0.74 -7.86 6.83
C MET A 60 2.23 -8.10 7.06
N VAL A 61 2.61 -8.52 8.27
CA VAL A 61 3.93 -9.06 8.54
C VAL A 61 3.89 -10.56 8.30
N VAL A 62 4.83 -11.07 7.53
CA VAL A 62 4.95 -12.49 7.21
C VAL A 62 6.34 -13.01 7.54
N ARG A 63 6.43 -14.31 7.83
CA ARG A 63 7.68 -15.02 8.04
C ARG A 63 7.77 -16.21 7.09
N PRO A 64 8.87 -16.38 6.32
CA PRO A 64 9.08 -17.56 5.49
C PRO A 64 9.02 -18.84 6.34
N VAL A 65 8.31 -19.85 5.86
CA VAL A 65 8.19 -21.16 6.56
C VAL A 65 9.51 -21.93 6.50
N CYS A 66 10.21 -21.86 5.36
CA CYS A 66 11.55 -22.40 5.17
C CYS A 66 12.51 -21.22 4.92
N PRO A 67 13.02 -20.57 5.97
CA PRO A 67 13.94 -19.46 5.79
C PRO A 67 15.22 -19.94 5.12
N SER A 68 15.48 -19.46 3.90
CA SER A 68 16.82 -19.54 3.31
C SER A 68 17.73 -18.53 4.02
N THR A 69 19.04 -18.70 3.93
CA THR A 69 20.01 -17.78 4.56
C THR A 69 19.89 -16.33 4.07
N ALA A 70 19.26 -16.11 2.91
CA ALA A 70 19.03 -14.77 2.35
C ALA A 70 17.77 -14.08 2.91
N TRP A 71 16.85 -14.82 3.56
CA TRP A 71 15.52 -14.33 3.97
C TRP A 71 15.22 -14.79 5.41
N GLY A 72 16.12 -14.44 6.33
CA GLY A 72 16.01 -14.79 7.75
C GLY A 72 15.33 -13.67 8.54
N GLY A 73 14.00 -13.60 8.54
CA GLY A 73 13.30 -12.61 9.36
C GLY A 73 11.83 -12.41 9.00
N ASP A 74 11.22 -11.49 9.76
CA ASP A 74 9.90 -10.96 9.45
C ASP A 74 10.00 -9.94 8.31
N MET A 75 9.03 -9.96 7.42
CA MET A 75 8.92 -9.06 6.28
C MET A 75 7.53 -8.47 6.22
N VAL A 76 7.39 -7.30 5.62
CA VAL A 76 6.07 -6.77 5.27
C VAL A 76 5.69 -7.31 3.91
N LEU A 77 4.55 -7.99 3.83
CA LEU A 77 3.88 -8.28 2.58
C LEU A 77 2.77 -7.26 2.36
N LYS A 78 2.79 -6.62 1.19
CA LYS A 78 1.73 -5.74 0.71
C LYS A 78 1.10 -6.34 -0.54
N LEU A 79 -0.19 -6.66 -0.48
CA LEU A 79 -0.96 -7.25 -1.58
C LEU A 79 -2.02 -6.26 -2.08
N PHE A 80 -2.09 -6.05 -3.39
CA PHE A 80 -3.08 -5.18 -4.03
C PHE A 80 -4.33 -5.98 -4.38
N ASP A 81 -4.98 -6.50 -3.34
CA ASP A 81 -6.18 -7.33 -3.45
C ASP A 81 -7.44 -6.46 -3.49
N ARG A 82 -8.09 -6.38 -4.67
CA ARG A 82 -9.31 -5.60 -4.89
C ARG A 82 -10.43 -5.92 -3.90
N ARG A 83 -10.48 -7.15 -3.38
CA ARG A 83 -11.57 -7.61 -2.49
C ARG A 83 -11.54 -6.87 -1.15
N PHE A 84 -10.37 -6.43 -0.72
CA PHE A 84 -10.16 -5.83 0.60
C PHE A 84 -9.59 -4.40 0.55
N ALA A 85 -9.65 -3.73 -0.60
CA ALA A 85 -9.33 -2.31 -0.73
C ALA A 85 -10.43 -1.41 -0.10
N MET A 86 -10.62 -1.51 1.22
CA MET A 86 -11.81 -0.95 1.91
C MET A 86 -11.91 0.57 1.80
N ARG A 87 -10.79 1.29 1.82
CA ARG A 87 -10.81 2.76 1.70
C ARG A 87 -11.18 3.18 0.29
N PHE A 88 -10.72 2.45 -0.72
CA PHE A 88 -11.06 2.70 -2.11
C PHE A 88 -12.55 2.42 -2.37
N ARG A 89 -13.05 1.25 -1.94
CA ARG A 89 -14.48 0.94 -2.03
C ARG A 89 -15.34 2.01 -1.38
N LYS A 90 -14.92 2.52 -0.23
CA LYS A 90 -15.63 3.58 0.48
C LYS A 90 -15.59 4.92 -0.27
N SER A 91 -14.49 5.30 -0.93
CA SER A 91 -14.42 6.57 -1.68
C SER A 91 -15.28 6.55 -2.92
N GLU A 92 -15.36 5.39 -3.58
CA GLU A 92 -16.15 5.21 -4.81
C GLU A 92 -17.59 4.73 -4.54
N GLU A 93 -18.00 4.65 -3.28
CA GLU A 93 -19.32 4.13 -2.88
C GLU A 93 -19.63 2.69 -3.37
N ILE A 94 -18.59 1.90 -3.62
CA ILE A 94 -18.68 0.49 -4.02
C ILE A 94 -19.06 -0.36 -2.82
N SER A 95 -19.95 -1.33 -3.05
CA SER A 95 -20.37 -2.28 -2.02
C SER A 95 -19.18 -3.04 -1.41
N PRO A 96 -19.20 -3.34 -0.10
CA PRO A 96 -18.23 -4.25 0.50
C PRO A 96 -18.23 -5.60 -0.24
N TRP A 97 -17.06 -6.18 -0.40
CA TRP A 97 -16.93 -7.48 -1.05
C TRP A 97 -17.78 -8.55 -0.34
N SER A 98 -18.38 -9.42 -1.13
CA SER A 98 -19.12 -10.59 -0.64
C SER A 98 -18.86 -11.79 -1.55
N LEU A 99 -19.18 -12.98 -1.04
CA LEU A 99 -19.06 -14.21 -1.84
C LEU A 99 -19.93 -14.18 -3.09
N ASP A 100 -21.14 -13.64 -3.00
CA ASP A 100 -22.07 -13.56 -4.12
C ASP A 100 -21.53 -12.61 -5.21
N ILE A 101 -20.90 -11.49 -4.80
CA ILE A 101 -20.21 -10.58 -5.72
C ILE A 101 -19.06 -11.31 -6.42
N GLU A 102 -18.23 -12.05 -5.69
CA GLU A 102 -17.10 -12.78 -6.27
C GLU A 102 -17.56 -13.87 -7.26
N GLN A 103 -18.62 -14.60 -6.94
CA GLN A 103 -19.18 -15.62 -7.82
C GLN A 103 -19.75 -15.02 -9.11
N ASN A 104 -20.48 -13.91 -9.00
CA ASN A 104 -20.99 -13.19 -10.16
C ASN A 104 -19.84 -12.66 -11.04
N TYR A 105 -18.81 -12.09 -10.41
CA TYR A 105 -17.65 -11.58 -11.12
C TYR A 105 -16.85 -12.70 -11.83
N HIS A 106 -16.70 -13.88 -11.20
CA HIS A 106 -16.11 -15.04 -11.86
C HIS A 106 -16.87 -15.43 -13.15
N GLN A 107 -18.21 -15.44 -13.12
CA GLN A 107 -19.00 -15.71 -14.34
C GLN A 107 -18.82 -14.60 -15.38
N PHE A 108 -18.78 -13.34 -14.94
CA PHE A 108 -18.54 -12.18 -15.81
C PHE A 108 -17.18 -12.27 -16.54
N ILE A 109 -16.12 -12.72 -15.86
CA ILE A 109 -14.81 -13.01 -16.47
C ILE A 109 -14.93 -14.14 -17.49
N LEU A 110 -15.54 -15.28 -17.11
CA LEU A 110 -15.66 -16.45 -17.97
C LEU A 110 -16.46 -16.18 -19.26
N ASN A 111 -17.41 -15.25 -19.20
CA ASN A 111 -18.18 -14.81 -20.37
C ASN A 111 -17.41 -13.84 -21.28
N GLY A 112 -16.23 -13.36 -20.86
CA GLY A 112 -15.42 -12.38 -21.59
C GLY A 112 -15.88 -10.93 -21.42
N ASP A 113 -16.89 -10.68 -20.58
CA ASP A 113 -17.44 -9.34 -20.36
C ASP A 113 -16.46 -8.44 -19.60
N ALA A 114 -15.65 -9.01 -18.70
CA ALA A 114 -14.57 -8.29 -18.02
C ALA A 114 -13.58 -7.70 -19.02
N ALA A 115 -13.02 -8.53 -19.92
CA ALA A 115 -12.07 -8.10 -20.94
C ALA A 115 -12.63 -7.01 -21.87
N LYS A 116 -13.93 -7.10 -22.19
CA LYS A 116 -14.61 -6.06 -22.97
C LYS A 116 -14.64 -4.73 -22.21
N LEU A 117 -15.04 -4.74 -20.95
CA LEU A 117 -15.08 -3.53 -20.13
C LEU A 117 -13.69 -2.94 -19.91
N VAL A 118 -12.65 -3.77 -19.71
CA VAL A 118 -11.25 -3.30 -19.64
C VAL A 118 -10.85 -2.54 -20.91
N THR A 119 -11.24 -3.05 -22.08
CA THR A 119 -10.99 -2.38 -23.36
C THR A 119 -11.69 -1.03 -23.44
N GLU A 120 -12.93 -0.94 -22.94
CA GLU A 120 -13.70 0.31 -22.89
C GLU A 120 -13.08 1.33 -21.93
N LEU A 121 -12.67 0.91 -20.72
CA LEU A 121 -11.98 1.75 -19.73
C LEU A 121 -10.64 2.29 -20.23
N THR A 122 -9.92 1.48 -21.01
CA THR A 122 -8.65 1.90 -21.62
C THR A 122 -8.87 2.96 -22.70
N ALA A 123 -9.96 2.84 -23.47
CA ALA A 123 -10.30 3.76 -24.54
C ALA A 123 -10.88 5.09 -24.04
N ASP A 124 -11.64 5.05 -22.93
CA ASP A 124 -12.26 6.22 -22.31
C ASP A 124 -12.03 6.22 -20.79
N ARG A 125 -11.09 7.06 -20.33
CA ARG A 125 -10.75 7.20 -18.91
C ARG A 125 -11.85 7.89 -18.10
N ASP A 126 -12.74 8.63 -18.75
CA ASP A 126 -13.87 9.31 -18.09
C ASP A 126 -15.11 8.42 -17.99
N LEU A 127 -15.07 7.21 -18.55
CA LEU A 127 -16.16 6.25 -18.52
C LEU A 127 -16.69 5.97 -17.10
N PRO A 128 -15.84 5.77 -16.07
CA PRO A 128 -16.32 5.62 -14.70
C PRO A 128 -17.12 6.84 -14.25
N ALA A 129 -16.58 8.05 -14.40
CA ALA A 129 -17.25 9.28 -13.96
C ALA A 129 -18.63 9.48 -14.62
N GLN A 130 -18.82 9.00 -15.85
CA GLN A 130 -20.09 9.10 -16.57
C GLN A 130 -21.10 8.02 -16.13
N ASN A 131 -20.65 6.78 -15.95
CA ASN A 131 -21.53 5.61 -15.91
C ASN A 131 -21.52 4.83 -14.59
N PHE A 132 -20.72 5.22 -13.60
CA PHE A 132 -20.54 4.45 -12.37
C PHE A 132 -21.87 4.11 -11.68
N HIS A 133 -22.79 5.07 -11.64
CA HIS A 133 -24.08 4.94 -10.96
C HIS A 133 -25.03 3.88 -11.55
N VAL A 134 -24.78 3.38 -12.78
CA VAL A 134 -25.56 2.31 -13.40
C VAL A 134 -24.82 0.98 -13.46
N TRP A 135 -23.58 0.93 -12.96
CA TRP A 135 -22.80 -0.30 -12.97
C TRP A 135 -23.38 -1.34 -12.02
N ASN A 136 -23.28 -2.59 -12.44
CA ASN A 136 -23.50 -3.71 -11.54
C ASN A 136 -22.20 -4.06 -10.79
N SER A 137 -22.32 -4.88 -9.75
CA SER A 137 -21.19 -5.30 -8.92
C SER A 137 -20.02 -5.93 -9.69
N SER A 138 -20.27 -6.64 -10.81
CA SER A 138 -19.18 -7.24 -11.61
C SER A 138 -18.41 -6.19 -12.41
N GLN A 139 -19.07 -5.12 -12.84
CA GLN A 139 -18.42 -3.98 -13.49
C GLN A 139 -17.60 -3.17 -12.48
N GLU A 140 -18.14 -2.96 -11.27
CA GLU A 140 -17.40 -2.36 -10.16
C GLU A 140 -16.14 -3.17 -9.80
N GLU A 141 -16.23 -4.50 -9.71
CA GLU A 141 -15.07 -5.37 -9.46
C GLU A 141 -14.05 -5.33 -10.60
N THR A 142 -14.49 -5.20 -11.85
CA THR A 142 -13.60 -5.01 -13.01
C THR A 142 -12.83 -3.69 -12.89
N TYR A 143 -13.51 -2.61 -12.53
CA TYR A 143 -12.86 -1.31 -12.33
C TYR A 143 -11.86 -1.31 -11.17
N LEU A 144 -12.23 -1.94 -10.04
CA LEU A 144 -11.29 -2.15 -8.95
C LEU A 144 -10.09 -2.98 -9.39
N HIS A 145 -10.32 -4.05 -10.17
CA HIS A 145 -9.25 -4.88 -10.73
C HIS A 145 -8.28 -4.04 -11.57
N GLU A 146 -8.78 -3.25 -12.53
CA GLU A 146 -7.95 -2.41 -13.41
C GLU A 146 -7.16 -1.33 -12.65
N PHE A 147 -7.66 -0.88 -11.51
CA PHE A 147 -6.98 0.13 -10.70
C PHE A 147 -5.81 -0.45 -9.88
N MET A 148 -5.90 -1.72 -9.45
CA MET A 148 -4.89 -2.34 -8.57
C MET A 148 -3.48 -2.40 -9.20
N PRO A 149 -3.31 -2.78 -10.50
CA PRO A 149 -2.02 -2.74 -11.17
C PRO A 149 -1.35 -1.37 -11.13
N GLY A 150 -2.10 -0.29 -11.33
CA GLY A 150 -1.56 1.07 -11.28
C GLY A 150 -0.94 1.41 -9.92
N LEU A 151 -1.61 1.04 -8.81
CA LEU A 151 -1.07 1.22 -7.46
C LEU A 151 0.20 0.40 -7.22
N TYR A 152 0.21 -0.85 -7.68
CA TYR A 152 1.36 -1.74 -7.59
C TYR A 152 2.55 -1.22 -8.41
N GLU A 153 2.32 -0.80 -9.65
CA GLU A 153 3.33 -0.26 -10.55
C GLU A 153 3.91 1.04 -10.03
N THR A 154 3.07 1.95 -9.55
CA THR A 154 3.51 3.20 -8.91
C THR A 154 4.42 2.91 -7.73
N GLU A 155 4.00 2.06 -6.78
CA GLU A 155 4.79 1.79 -5.59
C GLU A 155 6.11 1.09 -5.91
N THR A 156 6.11 0.11 -6.82
CA THR A 156 7.35 -0.55 -7.26
C THR A 156 8.29 0.41 -8.00
N GLN A 157 7.75 1.31 -8.83
CA GLN A 157 8.54 2.35 -9.50
C GLN A 157 9.13 3.35 -8.51
N VAL A 158 8.42 3.69 -7.41
CA VAL A 158 8.97 4.53 -6.35
C VAL A 158 10.17 3.84 -5.69
N TYR A 159 10.06 2.57 -5.28
CA TYR A 159 11.20 1.84 -4.71
C TYR A 159 12.39 1.78 -5.67
N ASN A 160 12.16 1.56 -6.97
CA ASN A 160 13.23 1.57 -7.97
C ASN A 160 13.88 2.96 -8.12
N THR A 161 13.09 4.03 -8.07
CA THR A 161 13.58 5.42 -8.18
C THR A 161 14.35 5.85 -6.93
N LEU A 162 13.93 5.36 -5.77
CA LEU A 162 14.52 5.66 -4.47
C LEU A 162 15.52 4.59 -4.00
N ALA A 163 16.16 3.88 -4.92
CA ALA A 163 17.06 2.76 -4.61
C ALA A 163 18.17 3.14 -3.61
N ASP A 164 18.64 4.38 -3.66
CA ASP A 164 19.69 4.91 -2.77
C ASP A 164 19.19 5.28 -1.36
N LEU A 165 17.86 5.31 -1.14
CA LEU A 165 17.23 5.58 0.15
C LEU A 165 16.73 4.32 0.87
N GLN A 166 16.71 3.18 0.17
CA GLN A 166 16.23 1.91 0.70
C GLN A 166 17.11 1.40 1.85
N GLY A 167 16.46 0.92 2.91
CA GLY A 167 17.12 0.41 4.12
C GLY A 167 17.57 1.48 5.10
N SER A 168 17.52 2.77 4.73
CA SER A 168 17.93 3.87 5.62
C SER A 168 16.86 4.94 5.84
N HIS A 169 16.03 5.23 4.85
CA HIS A 169 14.98 6.27 4.92
C HIS A 169 13.61 5.74 4.49
N ILE A 170 13.61 4.67 3.70
CA ILE A 170 12.42 3.91 3.30
C ILE A 170 12.74 2.41 3.47
N PRO A 171 11.74 1.53 3.64
CA PRO A 171 11.98 0.09 3.69
C PRO A 171 12.75 -0.42 2.46
N GLN A 172 13.55 -1.46 2.64
CA GLN A 172 14.11 -2.17 1.49
C GLN A 172 13.04 -3.01 0.78
N LEU A 173 12.98 -2.93 -0.55
CA LEU A 173 12.20 -3.84 -1.39
C LEU A 173 13.01 -5.11 -1.64
N PHE A 174 12.53 -6.25 -1.12
CA PHE A 174 13.18 -7.54 -1.32
C PHE A 174 12.78 -8.20 -2.63
N SER A 175 11.49 -8.18 -2.96
CA SER A 175 10.99 -8.77 -4.21
C SER A 175 9.57 -8.31 -4.53
N CYS A 176 9.24 -8.32 -5.82
CA CYS A 176 7.86 -8.36 -6.27
C CYS A 176 7.35 -9.81 -6.21
N VAL A 177 6.06 -9.98 -5.92
CA VAL A 177 5.42 -11.29 -5.77
C VAL A 177 4.04 -11.32 -6.41
N THR A 178 3.55 -12.52 -6.66
CA THR A 178 2.15 -12.79 -7.01
C THR A 178 1.61 -13.84 -6.04
N MET A 179 0.46 -13.60 -5.42
CA MET A 179 -0.28 -14.63 -4.69
C MET A 179 -1.25 -15.31 -5.66
N PRO A 180 -0.98 -16.56 -6.07
CA PRO A 180 -1.82 -17.22 -7.06
C PRO A 180 -3.14 -17.66 -6.44
N LEU A 181 -4.25 -17.27 -7.06
CA LEU A 181 -5.58 -17.81 -6.74
C LEU A 181 -6.05 -18.78 -7.82
N SER A 182 -5.46 -18.70 -9.01
CA SER A 182 -5.69 -19.64 -10.10
C SER A 182 -4.91 -20.95 -9.91
N THR A 183 -5.51 -22.06 -10.35
CA THR A 183 -4.77 -23.32 -10.46
C THR A 183 -3.86 -23.28 -11.69
N PRO A 184 -2.67 -23.91 -11.68
CA PRO A 184 -1.70 -23.87 -12.79
C PRO A 184 -2.16 -24.55 -14.09
N VAL A 185 -3.42 -24.97 -14.19
CA VAL A 185 -3.93 -25.75 -15.33
C VAL A 185 -4.21 -24.79 -16.49
N GLN A 186 -3.20 -24.65 -17.37
CA GLN A 186 -3.22 -24.03 -18.72
C GLN A 186 -3.86 -22.65 -18.83
N ASN A 187 -3.03 -21.60 -19.06
CA ASN A 187 -3.40 -20.25 -19.54
C ASN A 187 -4.89 -19.90 -19.35
N ASN A 188 -5.31 -19.90 -18.09
CA ASN A 188 -6.69 -19.69 -17.76
C ASN A 188 -6.92 -18.17 -17.79
N PRO A 189 -7.84 -17.64 -18.61
CA PRO A 189 -8.14 -16.22 -18.62
C PRO A 189 -8.47 -15.70 -17.21
N LEU A 190 -8.96 -16.54 -16.30
CA LEU A 190 -9.18 -16.18 -14.89
C LEU A 190 -7.91 -15.70 -14.17
N ALA A 191 -6.73 -16.27 -14.47
CA ALA A 191 -5.50 -15.96 -13.74
C ALA A 191 -5.14 -14.47 -13.80
N GLU A 192 -5.38 -13.83 -14.94
CA GLU A 192 -5.17 -12.39 -15.13
C GLU A 192 -6.02 -11.56 -14.18
N TYR A 193 -7.25 -11.99 -13.88
CA TYR A 193 -8.23 -11.24 -13.08
C TYR A 193 -8.22 -11.59 -11.58
N ILE A 194 -7.65 -12.73 -11.19
CA ILE A 194 -7.72 -13.24 -9.81
C ILE A 194 -6.37 -13.38 -9.12
N ASP A 195 -5.26 -13.49 -9.85
CA ASP A 195 -3.95 -13.50 -9.21
C ASP A 195 -3.64 -12.12 -8.64
N ILE A 196 -3.10 -12.07 -7.42
CA ILE A 196 -2.97 -10.82 -6.69
C ILE A 196 -1.51 -10.36 -6.70
N PRO A 197 -1.19 -9.20 -7.30
CA PRO A 197 0.16 -8.67 -7.27
C PRO A 197 0.50 -8.13 -5.88
N GLY A 198 1.78 -8.15 -5.55
CA GLY A 198 2.28 -7.61 -4.29
C GLY A 198 3.78 -7.45 -4.22
N ILE A 199 4.24 -6.96 -3.08
CA ILE A 199 5.66 -6.72 -2.79
C ILE A 199 6.02 -7.22 -1.39
N LEU A 200 7.26 -7.68 -1.26
CA LEU A 200 7.90 -8.02 0.01
C LEU A 200 8.90 -6.93 0.37
N LEU A 201 8.72 -6.37 1.56
CA LEU A 201 9.48 -5.23 2.08
C LEU A 201 10.14 -5.59 3.41
N GLN A 202 11.20 -4.85 3.74
CA GLN A 202 11.78 -4.83 5.07
C GLN A 202 10.72 -4.52 6.11
N TYR A 203 10.63 -5.35 7.15
CA TYR A 203 9.83 -5.03 8.32
C TYR A 203 10.61 -4.09 9.25
N ILE A 204 10.02 -2.92 9.51
CA ILE A 204 10.52 -1.98 10.50
C ILE A 204 9.71 -2.15 11.78
N GLU A 205 10.35 -2.67 12.83
CA GLU A 205 9.74 -2.77 14.15
C GLU A 205 9.78 -1.39 14.84
N GLY A 206 8.63 -0.72 14.86
CA GLY A 206 8.48 0.63 15.39
C GLY A 206 7.03 1.03 15.61
N PHE A 207 6.82 2.33 15.80
CA PHE A 207 5.50 2.94 15.99
C PHE A 207 5.26 4.02 14.94
N PRO A 208 4.01 4.32 14.55
CA PRO A 208 3.74 5.38 13.59
C PRO A 208 4.08 6.75 14.19
N LEU A 209 4.57 7.68 13.38
CA LEU A 209 4.89 9.05 13.82
C LEU A 209 3.69 9.76 14.50
N THR A 210 2.47 9.37 14.15
CA THR A 210 1.23 9.84 14.81
C THR A 210 1.23 9.63 16.33
N ASP A 211 1.92 8.58 16.81
CA ASP A 211 1.94 8.13 18.21
C ASP A 211 3.21 8.58 18.94
N ASN A 212 3.99 9.49 18.33
CA ASN A 212 5.28 9.94 18.86
C ASN A 212 5.21 10.46 20.30
N ALA A 213 4.13 11.17 20.67
CA ALA A 213 3.96 11.71 22.01
C ALA A 213 3.89 10.64 23.11
N THR A 214 3.39 9.45 22.77
CA THR A 214 3.22 8.33 23.71
C THR A 214 4.38 7.35 23.68
N CYS A 215 5.17 7.34 22.62
CA CYS A 215 6.19 6.31 22.37
C CYS A 215 7.64 6.81 22.44
N ALA A 216 7.87 8.12 22.31
CA ALA A 216 9.19 8.73 22.37
C ALA A 216 9.28 9.79 23.49
N PRO A 217 10.46 9.98 24.12
CA PRO A 217 10.67 11.06 25.08
C PRO A 217 10.60 12.42 24.38
N ARG A 218 10.12 13.42 25.11
CA ARG A 218 9.86 14.78 24.59
C ARG A 218 11.08 15.41 23.92
N ASP A 219 12.27 15.22 24.49
CA ASP A 219 13.50 15.81 23.99
C ASP A 219 13.93 15.26 22.62
N SER A 220 13.38 14.11 22.20
CA SER A 220 13.62 13.51 20.88
C SER A 220 12.59 13.92 19.83
N TRP A 221 11.49 14.57 20.21
CA TRP A 221 10.40 14.84 19.28
C TRP A 221 10.79 15.76 18.14
N GLN A 222 11.63 16.76 18.42
CA GLN A 222 12.12 17.71 17.42
C GLN A 222 12.87 16.98 16.30
N SER A 223 13.89 16.19 16.65
CA SER A 223 14.73 15.49 15.67
C SER A 223 13.95 14.44 14.89
N ILE A 224 13.03 13.71 15.52
CA ILE A 224 12.17 12.74 14.83
C ILE A 224 11.30 13.41 13.77
N CYS A 225 10.66 14.55 14.09
CA CYS A 225 9.79 15.25 13.15
C CYS A 225 10.59 15.91 12.02
N GLU A 226 11.75 16.50 12.33
CA GLU A 226 12.67 17.05 11.34
C GLU A 226 13.19 15.97 10.39
N ASP A 227 13.48 14.77 10.90
CA ASP A 227 13.91 13.65 10.07
C ASP A 227 12.81 13.19 9.11
N ALA A 228 11.56 13.12 9.58
CA ALA A 228 10.41 12.83 8.73
C ALA A 228 10.24 13.86 7.59
N ILE A 229 10.34 15.16 7.92
CA ILE A 229 10.29 16.26 6.93
C ILE A 229 11.45 16.15 5.94
N ARG A 230 12.66 15.87 6.43
CA ARG A 230 13.84 15.68 5.59
C ARG A 230 13.63 14.53 4.60
N ILE A 231 13.00 13.43 5.02
CA ILE A 231 12.69 12.30 4.13
C ILE A 231 11.69 12.72 3.04
N VAL A 232 10.64 13.48 3.37
CA VAL A 232 9.71 14.04 2.37
C VAL A 232 10.46 14.85 1.31
N ASN A 233 11.39 15.70 1.75
CA ASN A 233 12.17 16.52 0.83
C ASN A 233 13.11 15.68 -0.04
N LEU A 234 13.78 14.66 0.53
CA LEU A 234 14.60 13.73 -0.25
C LEU A 234 13.80 12.96 -1.30
N VAL A 235 12.56 12.56 -0.99
CA VAL A 235 11.65 11.92 -1.95
C VAL A 235 11.26 12.92 -3.04
N GLY A 236 10.92 14.16 -2.66
CA GLY A 236 10.64 15.27 -3.56
C GLY A 236 11.78 15.59 -4.53
N ASP A 237 13.02 15.61 -4.04
CA ASP A 237 14.24 15.87 -4.82
C ASP A 237 14.49 14.82 -5.91
N ARG A 238 13.94 13.61 -5.74
CA ARG A 238 13.96 12.54 -6.74
C ARG A 238 12.78 12.60 -7.70
N GLY A 239 12.04 13.71 -7.70
CA GLY A 239 10.93 13.97 -8.60
C GLY A 239 9.70 13.14 -8.28
N ILE A 240 9.45 12.86 -7.00
CA ILE A 240 8.26 12.12 -6.54
C ILE A 240 7.37 13.05 -5.72
N LEU A 241 6.08 13.05 -6.03
CA LEU A 241 5.01 13.69 -5.26
C LEU A 241 4.16 12.58 -4.66
N ASN A 242 4.04 12.51 -3.33
CA ASN A 242 3.15 11.58 -2.65
C ASN A 242 1.86 12.30 -2.24
N GLU A 243 0.73 11.83 -2.76
CA GLU A 243 -0.59 12.42 -2.52
C GLU A 243 -1.23 11.97 -1.19
N ASP A 244 -0.64 11.00 -0.49
CA ASP A 244 -1.11 10.49 0.80
C ASP A 244 -0.11 10.66 1.95
N VAL A 245 0.79 11.65 1.88
CA VAL A 245 1.69 11.98 3.00
C VAL A 245 0.89 12.35 4.24
N LYS A 246 0.98 11.50 5.26
CA LYS A 246 0.34 11.65 6.56
C LYS A 246 1.29 11.18 7.64
N THR A 247 1.06 11.58 8.88
CA THR A 247 1.88 11.17 10.03
C THR A 247 1.81 9.67 10.35
N ARG A 248 0.94 8.90 9.70
CA ARG A 248 0.95 7.42 9.77
C ARG A 248 1.78 6.77 8.66
N SER A 249 2.14 7.54 7.63
CA SER A 249 3.01 7.11 6.52
C SER A 249 4.49 7.10 6.92
N PHE A 250 4.78 7.19 8.22
CA PHE A 250 6.13 7.13 8.79
C PHE A 250 6.15 6.16 9.95
N VAL A 251 7.14 5.26 9.96
CA VAL A 251 7.44 4.37 11.07
C VAL A 251 8.70 4.88 11.77
N VAL A 252 8.60 5.11 13.07
CA VAL A 252 9.71 5.49 13.94
C VAL A 252 10.23 4.23 14.61
N GLN A 253 11.45 3.83 14.23
CA GLN A 253 12.17 2.72 14.83
C GLN A 253 12.99 3.23 16.02
N LYS A 254 12.91 2.52 17.14
CA LYS A 254 13.81 2.76 18.26
C LYS A 254 15.12 2.01 18.02
N CYS A 255 16.22 2.74 18.00
CA CYS A 255 17.57 2.21 17.87
C CYS A 255 18.23 2.09 19.26
N PRO A 256 19.39 1.42 19.37
CA PRO A 256 20.22 1.47 20.57
C PRO A 256 20.49 2.92 21.04
N GLU A 257 20.87 3.07 22.30
CA GLU A 257 21.23 4.38 22.88
C GLU A 257 20.10 5.43 22.89
N ASN A 258 18.83 4.98 22.84
CA ASN A 258 17.65 5.85 22.74
C ASN A 258 17.67 6.78 21.51
N GLN A 259 18.35 6.37 20.44
CA GLN A 259 18.22 7.01 19.14
C GLN A 259 16.96 6.53 18.42
N PHE A 260 16.51 7.31 17.46
CA PHE A 260 15.34 7.00 16.65
C PHE A 260 15.69 7.18 15.18
N GLN A 261 15.20 6.27 14.35
CA GLN A 261 15.32 6.34 12.90
C GLN A 261 13.92 6.35 12.29
N VAL A 262 13.70 7.25 11.34
CA VAL A 262 12.40 7.39 10.69
C VAL A 262 12.44 6.74 9.31
N PHE A 263 11.39 5.99 8.99
CA PHE A 263 11.18 5.39 7.69
C PHE A 263 9.87 5.87 7.10
N MET A 264 9.89 6.43 5.90
CA MET A 264 8.66 6.72 5.15
C MET A 264 8.17 5.44 4.47
N VAL A 265 6.87 5.22 4.50
CA VAL A 265 6.18 4.06 3.93
C VAL A 265 4.96 4.54 3.13
N ASP A 266 4.35 3.60 2.40
CA ASP A 266 3.11 3.79 1.64
C ASP A 266 3.27 4.75 0.44
N PHE A 267 3.69 4.18 -0.70
CA PHE A 267 3.99 4.92 -1.93
C PHE A 267 3.04 4.61 -3.09
N ALA A 268 1.91 3.96 -2.81
CA ALA A 268 0.96 3.55 -3.85
C ALA A 268 0.28 4.74 -4.56
N LEU A 269 0.17 5.89 -3.89
CA LEU A 269 -0.44 7.11 -4.41
C LEU A 269 0.63 8.19 -4.64
N CYS A 270 1.63 7.84 -5.45
CA CYS A 270 2.66 8.76 -5.89
C CYS A 270 2.51 9.12 -7.37
N ASN A 271 2.90 10.34 -7.72
CA ASN A 271 3.09 10.78 -9.10
C ASN A 271 4.56 11.14 -9.32
N PHE A 272 5.02 11.00 -10.56
CA PHE A 272 6.40 11.27 -10.93
C PHE A 272 6.48 12.59 -11.69
N ARG A 273 7.53 13.38 -11.46
CA ARG A 273 7.76 14.68 -12.12
C ARG A 273 7.61 14.60 -13.65
N LYS A 274 8.05 13.48 -14.25
CA LYS A 274 7.98 13.21 -15.70
C LYS A 274 6.56 13.13 -16.26
N GLU A 275 5.54 12.93 -15.42
CA GLU A 275 4.12 12.84 -15.82
C GLU A 275 3.46 14.22 -15.97
N TYR A 276 4.11 15.28 -15.50
CA TYR A 276 3.62 16.65 -15.59
C TYR A 276 4.17 17.34 -16.83
N ALA A 277 3.31 18.09 -17.53
CA ALA A 277 3.67 18.68 -18.81
C ALA A 277 4.75 19.76 -18.68
N ASN A 278 4.81 20.45 -17.54
CA ASN A 278 5.74 21.54 -17.28
C ASN A 278 6.01 21.75 -15.79
N GLU A 279 6.97 22.61 -15.47
CA GLU A 279 7.39 22.90 -14.09
C GLU A 279 6.30 23.60 -13.28
N ILE A 280 5.49 24.46 -13.93
CA ILE A 280 4.42 25.19 -13.26
C ILE A 280 3.35 24.23 -12.75
N GLU A 281 2.96 23.23 -13.54
CA GLU A 281 2.01 22.20 -13.11
C GLU A 281 2.54 21.37 -11.95
N TRP A 282 3.79 20.92 -12.04
CA TRP A 282 4.45 20.18 -10.98
C TRP A 282 4.49 20.96 -9.67
N GLU A 283 4.99 22.21 -9.71
CA GLU A 283 5.10 23.05 -8.52
C GLU A 283 3.72 23.40 -7.94
N LYS A 284 2.70 23.65 -8.78
CA LYS A 284 1.32 23.84 -8.31
C LYS A 284 0.81 22.62 -7.57
N CYS A 285 1.08 21.42 -8.06
CA CYS A 285 0.72 20.18 -7.38
C CYS A 285 1.49 20.00 -6.07
N LYS A 286 2.80 20.28 -6.03
CA LYS A 286 3.61 20.27 -4.80
C LYS A 286 3.08 21.26 -3.77
N ALA A 287 2.75 22.48 -4.19
CA ALA A 287 2.20 23.53 -3.34
C ALA A 287 0.81 23.13 -2.80
N ARG A 288 -0.08 22.63 -3.66
CA ARG A 288 -1.42 22.18 -3.27
C ARG A 288 -1.38 21.02 -2.28
N GLN A 289 -0.48 20.07 -2.50
CA GLN A 289 -0.38 18.88 -1.66
C GLN A 289 0.24 19.18 -0.30
N ASP A 290 1.17 20.14 -0.23
CA ASP A 290 1.88 20.54 0.99
C ASP A 290 2.38 19.35 1.83
N GLU A 291 3.09 18.41 1.20
CA GLU A 291 3.59 17.18 1.85
C GLU A 291 4.38 17.48 3.13
N GLU A 292 5.20 18.55 3.10
CA GLU A 292 5.95 19.00 4.27
C GLU A 292 5.02 19.48 5.38
N GLY A 293 4.04 20.34 5.06
CA GLY A 293 3.03 20.80 6.02
C GLY A 293 2.14 19.67 6.57
N ALA A 294 1.85 18.64 5.77
CA ALA A 294 1.08 17.46 6.18
C ALA A 294 1.79 16.66 7.30
N VAL A 295 3.11 16.83 7.44
CA VAL A 295 3.88 16.34 8.58
C VAL A 295 4.08 17.46 9.60
N GLY A 296 4.72 18.56 9.21
CA GLY A 296 5.18 19.63 10.08
C GLY A 296 4.06 20.31 10.87
N PHE A 297 3.05 20.86 10.19
CA PHE A 297 1.95 21.54 10.88
C PHE A 297 1.13 20.57 11.74
N VAL A 298 0.90 19.36 11.23
CA VAL A 298 0.14 18.33 11.96
C VAL A 298 0.86 17.91 13.23
N MET A 299 2.17 17.67 13.16
CA MET A 299 2.96 17.29 14.34
C MET A 299 3.12 18.45 15.32
N GLN A 300 3.32 19.69 14.87
CA GLN A 300 3.39 20.84 15.76
C GLN A 300 2.10 21.00 16.57
N LYS A 301 0.95 20.84 15.92
CA LYS A 301 -0.37 20.86 16.58
C LYS A 301 -0.52 19.70 17.58
N LYS A 302 -0.11 18.49 17.21
CA LYS A 302 -0.23 17.29 18.06
C LYS A 302 0.67 17.33 19.28
N LEU A 303 1.88 17.87 19.16
CA LEU A 303 2.92 17.81 20.20
C LEU A 303 2.92 19.01 21.15
N GLN A 304 1.99 19.97 20.99
CA GLN A 304 1.67 21.03 21.95
C GLN A 304 2.91 21.72 22.56
N GLY A 305 3.79 22.22 21.68
CA GLY A 305 5.02 22.93 22.08
C GLY A 305 6.20 22.02 22.42
N GLY A 306 6.15 20.73 22.11
CA GLY A 306 7.31 19.84 22.13
C GLY A 306 8.00 19.68 20.76
N PHE A 307 7.46 20.32 19.71
CA PHE A 307 8.06 20.42 18.39
C PHE A 307 7.72 21.79 17.81
N VAL A 308 8.72 22.44 17.20
CA VAL A 308 8.55 23.69 16.45
C VAL A 308 8.88 23.40 14.99
N TYR A 309 7.87 23.50 14.14
CA TYR A 309 7.99 23.33 12.71
C TYR A 309 8.51 24.61 12.07
N HIS A 310 9.58 24.46 11.29
CA HIS A 310 10.13 25.50 10.44
C HIS A 310 9.93 25.05 8.99
N ARG A 311 9.18 25.83 8.23
CA ARG A 311 8.93 25.56 6.81
C ARG A 311 10.23 25.71 6.03
N SER A 312 10.51 24.78 5.12
CA SER A 312 11.70 24.84 4.28
C SER A 312 11.65 25.99 3.29
N ALA A 313 12.81 26.35 2.73
CA ALA A 313 12.91 27.39 1.72
C ALA A 313 12.04 27.06 0.50
N LEU A 314 12.09 25.81 0.03
CA LEU A 314 11.28 25.34 -1.09
C LEU A 314 9.78 25.57 -0.86
N TYR A 315 9.24 25.11 0.27
CA TYR A 315 7.81 25.25 0.54
C TYR A 315 7.40 26.69 0.88
N THR A 316 8.32 27.51 1.37
CA THR A 316 8.10 28.96 1.51
C THR A 316 7.98 29.64 0.15
N GLU A 317 8.87 29.32 -0.80
CA GLU A 317 8.82 29.86 -2.15
C GLU A 317 7.54 29.40 -2.90
N LEU A 318 7.15 28.14 -2.72
CA LEU A 318 5.90 27.61 -3.28
C LEU A 318 4.68 28.35 -2.73
N ASP A 319 4.63 28.63 -1.44
CA ASP A 319 3.54 29.42 -0.84
C ASP A 319 3.48 30.84 -1.38
N GLU A 320 4.62 31.50 -1.53
CA GLU A 320 4.69 32.86 -2.06
C GLU A 320 4.24 32.92 -3.51
N LYS A 321 4.67 31.95 -4.32
CA LYS A 321 4.40 31.87 -5.76
C LYS A 321 2.96 31.47 -6.06
N TYR A 322 2.41 30.55 -5.27
CA TYR A 322 1.11 29.93 -5.51
C TYR A 322 0.07 30.28 -4.47
N LYS A 323 0.31 31.31 -3.64
CA LYS A 323 -0.60 31.88 -2.62
C LYS A 323 -2.02 31.44 -2.90
N MET A 324 -2.44 30.37 -2.25
CA MET A 324 -3.82 29.96 -2.35
C MET A 324 -4.59 31.08 -1.67
N ASP A 325 -5.44 31.78 -2.44
CA ASP A 325 -6.47 32.64 -1.89
C ASP A 325 -7.35 31.75 -1.00
N SER A 326 -6.94 31.61 0.26
CA SER A 326 -7.56 30.79 1.29
C SER A 326 -8.76 31.51 1.89
#